data_AF-A0A534WNV1-F1
#
_entry.id   AF-A0A534WNV1-F1
#
_cell.length_a   1.000
_cell.length_b   1.000
_cell.length_c   1.000
_cell.angle_alpha   90.00
_cell.angle_beta   90.00
_cell.angle_gamma   90.00
#
_symmetry.space_group_name_H-M   'P 1'
#
loop_
_entity.id
_entity.type
_entity.pdbx_description
1 polymer ?
#
loop_
_entity_poly.entity_id
_entity_poly.type
_entity_poly.pdbx_seq_one_letter_code
_entity_poly.pdbx_strand_id
1 'polypeptide(L)'
;MKRMGWLLAVGVVLTAMGTADAAVLCTKKTGAVVIRDACKKKERAMNLADFGASGPQGAPGATGPGVFVVDANGALVGPVVDELNIFTSPLMARVVRKLGNDVVSIPVDPAAGFPETASPPPVFFANAGCSGQSYVLPPPIPTFALAFTTIIHGGVAYYGVSSGASHTFASVLAFFVPPASCTGGGGTVVGADACCLPSVSSGTLSPGGSFNLATLNLVAPFHAVAP
;
A
#
# COMPACT_ATOMS: atom_id res chain seq x y z
N MET A 1 -23.61 -8.78 62.20
CA MET A 1 -22.34 -8.05 62.37
C MET A 1 -21.64 -7.99 61.02
N LYS A 2 -21.16 -6.80 60.64
CA LYS A 2 -20.61 -6.40 59.32
C LYS A 2 -19.30 -7.12 58.95
N ARG A 3 -19.07 -7.26 57.63
CA ARG A 3 -17.82 -7.10 56.82
C ARG A 3 -18.13 -7.69 55.42
N MET A 4 -18.35 -6.98 54.31
CA MET A 4 -17.64 -5.89 53.60
C MET A 4 -16.19 -6.25 53.18
N GLY A 5 -15.98 -6.38 51.86
CA GLY A 5 -14.68 -6.57 51.16
C GLY A 5 -14.90 -7.28 49.81
N TRP A 6 -15.25 -6.61 48.69
CA TRP A 6 -14.51 -5.70 47.79
C TRP A 6 -13.68 -6.42 46.69
N LEU A 7 -14.20 -6.30 45.45
CA LEU A 7 -13.59 -6.22 44.11
C LEU A 7 -12.45 -7.15 43.67
N LEU A 8 -12.61 -7.76 42.48
CA LEU A 8 -12.01 -7.29 41.22
C LEU A 8 -12.61 -8.08 40.03
N ALA A 9 -13.41 -7.40 39.20
CA ALA A 9 -13.94 -7.94 37.95
C ALA A 9 -13.01 -7.58 36.79
N VAL A 10 -12.53 -8.61 36.09
CA VAL A 10 -11.72 -8.51 34.87
C VAL A 10 -12.63 -8.04 33.73
N GLY A 11 -12.41 -6.81 33.25
CA GLY A 11 -13.12 -6.23 32.12
C GLY A 11 -12.58 -6.76 30.80
N VAL A 12 -13.38 -7.58 30.11
CA VAL A 12 -13.19 -7.95 28.70
C VAL A 12 -13.46 -6.70 27.85
N VAL A 13 -12.42 -6.18 27.20
CA VAL A 13 -12.54 -5.14 26.17
C VAL A 13 -13.08 -5.82 24.90
N LEU A 14 -14.40 -5.82 24.74
CA LEU A 14 -15.05 -6.12 23.46
C LEU A 14 -14.81 -4.95 22.52
N THR A 15 -14.02 -5.19 21.47
CA THR A 15 -13.90 -4.31 20.32
C THR A 15 -15.28 -4.15 19.68
N ALA A 16 -15.84 -2.95 19.78
CA ALA A 16 -17.04 -2.59 19.03
C ALA A 16 -16.71 -2.65 17.54
N MET A 17 -17.11 -3.74 16.89
CA MET A 17 -17.31 -3.74 15.45
C MET A 17 -18.46 -2.75 15.20
N GLY A 18 -18.12 -1.54 14.78
CA GLY A 18 -19.11 -0.57 14.32
C GLY A 18 -19.83 -1.19 13.13
N THR A 19 -21.01 -1.73 13.37
CA THR A 19 -21.97 -1.94 12.30
C THR A 19 -22.23 -0.56 11.72
N ALA A 20 -21.97 -0.38 10.43
CA ALA A 20 -22.51 0.77 9.74
C ALA A 20 -24.03 0.70 9.93
N ASP A 21 -24.57 1.47 10.88
CA ASP A 21 -26.00 1.56 11.15
C ASP A 21 -26.65 2.28 9.96
N ALA A 22 -26.91 1.51 8.92
CA ALA A 22 -27.69 1.98 7.78
C ALA A 22 -29.16 1.98 8.20
N ALA A 23 -29.65 3.15 8.60
CA ALA A 23 -31.07 3.34 8.85
C ALA A 23 -31.88 2.94 7.60
N VAL A 24 -32.76 1.95 7.73
CA VAL A 24 -33.63 1.45 6.67
C VAL A 24 -34.99 2.14 6.68
N LEU A 25 -35.54 2.34 5.49
CA LEU A 25 -36.92 2.78 5.31
C LEU A 25 -37.84 1.56 5.36
N CYS A 26 -38.84 1.61 6.23
CA CYS A 26 -39.80 0.54 6.43
C CYS A 26 -41.21 1.02 6.14
N THR A 27 -41.95 0.27 5.33
CA THR A 27 -43.34 0.54 5.00
C THR A 27 -44.26 -0.25 5.92
N LYS A 28 -45.22 0.44 6.54
CA LYS A 28 -46.32 -0.17 7.28
C LYS A 28 -47.43 -0.57 6.33
N LYS A 29 -48.27 -1.54 6.74
CA LYS A 29 -49.52 -1.89 6.02
C LYS A 29 -50.47 -0.71 5.82
N THR A 30 -50.37 0.32 6.67
CA THR A 30 -51.16 1.56 6.58
C THR A 30 -50.63 2.54 5.52
N GLY A 31 -49.54 2.22 4.82
CA GLY A 31 -48.89 3.11 3.84
C GLY A 31 -47.89 4.10 4.44
N ALA A 32 -47.79 4.20 5.77
CA ALA A 32 -46.80 5.06 6.41
C ALA A 32 -45.38 4.51 6.27
N VAL A 33 -44.44 5.37 5.90
CA VAL A 33 -43.00 5.08 5.86
C VAL A 33 -42.35 5.54 7.16
N VAL A 34 -41.52 4.68 7.76
CA VAL A 34 -40.78 4.98 9.00
C VAL A 34 -39.32 4.60 8.86
N ILE A 35 -38.43 5.37 9.47
CA ILE A 35 -36.99 5.11 9.50
C ILE A 35 -36.67 4.25 10.73
N ARG A 36 -35.92 3.16 10.57
CA ARG A 36 -35.51 2.24 11.66
C ARG A 36 -34.15 1.62 11.36
N ASP A 37 -33.51 1.02 12.36
CA ASP A 37 -32.29 0.23 12.13
C ASP A 37 -32.60 -1.11 11.44
N ALA A 38 -33.78 -1.68 11.70
CA ALA A 38 -34.32 -2.85 11.00
C ALA A 38 -35.85 -2.81 10.96
N CYS A 39 -36.45 -3.34 9.90
CA CYS A 39 -37.90 -3.42 9.79
C CYS A 39 -38.49 -4.45 10.75
N LYS A 40 -39.62 -4.09 11.38
CA LYS A 40 -40.34 -5.02 12.25
C LYS A 40 -40.97 -6.15 11.44
N LYS A 41 -41.32 -7.25 12.12
CA LYS A 41 -41.96 -8.45 11.53
C LYS A 41 -43.22 -8.21 10.67
N LYS A 42 -43.88 -7.05 10.81
CA LYS A 42 -45.10 -6.64 10.07
C LYS A 42 -44.85 -5.43 9.15
N GLU A 43 -43.62 -4.99 9.01
CA GLU A 43 -43.19 -3.92 8.12
C GLU A 43 -42.37 -4.54 6.98
N ARG A 44 -42.32 -3.87 5.84
CA ARG A 44 -41.52 -4.30 4.68
C ARG A 44 -40.40 -3.30 4.43
N ALA A 45 -39.18 -3.80 4.22
CA ALA A 45 -38.05 -2.98 3.80
C ALA A 45 -38.35 -2.36 2.43
N MET A 46 -38.26 -1.04 2.36
CA MET A 46 -38.49 -0.26 1.16
C MET A 46 -37.14 -0.08 0.47
N ASN A 47 -37.01 -0.62 -0.74
CA ASN A 47 -35.85 -0.37 -1.57
C ASN A 47 -36.08 0.94 -2.34
N LEU A 48 -35.23 1.93 -2.10
CA LEU A 48 -35.30 3.23 -2.78
C LEU A 48 -35.07 3.11 -4.29
N ALA A 49 -34.36 2.08 -4.75
CA ALA A 49 -34.18 1.82 -6.18
C ALA A 49 -35.51 1.48 -6.88
N ASP A 50 -36.47 0.86 -6.17
CA ASP A 50 -37.80 0.54 -6.72
C ASP A 50 -38.61 1.81 -7.07
N PHE A 51 -38.21 2.98 -6.55
CA PHE A 51 -38.84 4.27 -6.76
C PHE A 51 -38.03 5.18 -7.71
N GLY A 52 -37.00 4.65 -8.36
CA GLY A 52 -36.09 5.44 -9.19
C GLY A 52 -35.26 6.46 -8.40
N ALA A 53 -35.18 6.33 -7.08
CA ALA A 53 -34.41 7.22 -6.22
C ALA A 53 -32.91 6.87 -6.17
N SER A 54 -32.46 5.88 -6.94
CA SER A 54 -31.06 5.80 -7.36
C SER A 54 -30.82 6.92 -8.36
N GLY A 55 -30.37 8.08 -7.88
CA GLY A 55 -29.88 9.13 -8.75
C GLY A 55 -28.80 8.58 -9.69
N PRO A 56 -28.58 9.19 -10.86
CA PRO A 56 -27.43 8.84 -11.69
C PRO A 56 -26.16 8.91 -10.85
N GLN A 57 -25.17 8.07 -11.18
CA GLN A 57 -23.83 8.25 -10.64
C GLN A 57 -23.44 9.73 -10.78
N GLY A 58 -22.94 10.33 -9.68
CA GLY A 58 -22.52 11.72 -9.71
C GLY A 58 -21.54 11.95 -10.86
N ALA A 59 -21.60 13.14 -11.48
CA ALA A 59 -20.63 13.49 -12.51
C ALA A 59 -19.20 13.26 -11.95
N PRO A 60 -18.26 12.77 -12.78
CA PRO A 60 -16.86 12.78 -12.39
C PRO A 60 -16.49 14.15 -11.82
N GLY A 61 -15.72 14.18 -10.74
CA GLY A 61 -15.21 15.44 -10.20
C GLY A 61 -14.47 16.22 -11.29
N ALA A 62 -14.48 17.55 -11.22
CA ALA A 62 -13.73 18.38 -12.16
C ALA A 62 -12.27 17.92 -12.20
N THR A 63 -11.70 17.79 -13.39
CA THR A 63 -10.28 17.47 -13.55
C THR A 63 -9.48 18.56 -12.85
N GLY A 64 -8.74 18.19 -11.80
CA GLY A 64 -7.88 19.13 -11.08
C GLY A 64 -6.72 19.60 -11.95
N PRO A 65 -6.07 20.73 -11.62
CA PRO A 65 -4.87 21.17 -12.33
C PRO A 65 -3.75 20.13 -12.11
N GLY A 66 -3.31 19.45 -13.16
CA GLY A 66 -2.19 18.50 -13.09
C GLY A 66 -2.20 17.45 -14.19
N VAL A 67 -1.04 16.82 -14.40
CA VAL A 67 -0.92 15.63 -15.26
C VAL A 67 -1.00 14.39 -14.38
N PHE A 68 -1.87 13.46 -14.76
CA PHE A 68 -2.04 12.19 -14.07
C PHE A 68 -1.69 11.05 -15.00
N VAL A 69 -1.22 9.94 -14.44
CA VAL A 69 -1.13 8.68 -15.17
C VAL A 69 -2.34 7.84 -14.83
N VAL A 70 -2.99 7.32 -15.87
CA VAL A 70 -4.06 6.32 -15.78
C VAL A 70 -3.63 5.05 -16.50
N ASP A 71 -4.25 3.94 -16.12
CA ASP A 71 -4.06 2.65 -16.76
C ASP A 71 -4.96 2.50 -18.00
N ALA A 72 -4.89 1.36 -18.69
CA ALA A 72 -5.67 1.08 -19.89
C ALA A 72 -7.19 1.07 -19.66
N ASN A 73 -7.64 0.84 -18.43
CA ASN A 73 -9.04 0.85 -18.02
C ASN A 73 -9.48 2.21 -17.46
N GLY A 74 -8.60 3.22 -17.48
CA GLY A 74 -8.85 4.54 -16.91
C GLY A 74 -8.70 4.61 -15.39
N ALA A 75 -8.17 3.56 -14.74
CA ALA A 75 -7.90 3.58 -13.30
C ALA A 75 -6.70 4.48 -13.01
N LEU A 76 -6.80 5.30 -11.96
CA LEU A 76 -5.73 6.21 -11.57
C LEU A 76 -4.50 5.44 -11.11
N VAL A 77 -3.35 5.69 -11.76
CA VAL A 77 -2.02 5.21 -11.35
C VAL A 77 -1.38 6.20 -10.37
N GLY A 78 -1.47 7.50 -10.65
CA GLY A 78 -1.09 8.58 -9.72
C GLY A 78 -0.78 9.90 -10.43
N PRO A 79 -0.72 11.03 -9.69
CA PRO A 79 -0.21 12.29 -10.22
C PRO A 79 1.26 12.17 -10.63
N VAL A 80 1.61 12.75 -11.78
CA VAL A 80 2.99 12.85 -12.23
C VAL A 80 3.75 13.81 -11.33
N VAL A 81 4.88 13.34 -10.79
CA VAL A 81 5.89 14.18 -10.17
C VAL A 81 7.12 14.10 -11.05
N ASP A 82 7.42 15.19 -11.76
CA ASP A 82 8.62 15.28 -12.58
C ASP A 82 9.84 15.50 -11.69
N GLU A 83 10.18 14.47 -10.91
CA GLU A 83 11.49 14.37 -10.30
C GLU A 83 12.39 13.75 -11.36
N LEU A 84 13.12 14.60 -12.09
CA LEU A 84 14.23 14.22 -12.96
C LEU A 84 15.20 13.33 -12.18
N ASN A 85 14.98 12.02 -12.22
CA ASN A 85 15.82 11.07 -11.52
C ASN A 85 17.01 10.72 -12.42
N ILE A 86 17.88 11.72 -12.63
CA ILE A 86 19.12 11.63 -13.44
C ILE A 86 20.10 10.56 -12.94
N PHE A 87 19.83 9.98 -11.76
CA PHE A 87 20.66 8.96 -11.12
C PHE A 87 20.15 7.53 -11.34
N THR A 88 18.95 7.35 -11.90
CA THR A 88 18.39 6.02 -12.18
C THR A 88 18.00 5.95 -13.66
N SER A 89 18.72 5.14 -14.42
CA SER A 89 18.44 4.86 -15.84
C SER A 89 17.53 3.64 -15.96
N PRO A 90 16.53 3.63 -16.87
CA PRO A 90 16.19 4.71 -17.80
C PRO A 90 15.52 5.89 -17.10
N LEU A 91 15.56 7.08 -17.72
CA LEU A 91 14.78 8.22 -17.23
C LEU A 91 13.29 7.89 -17.36
N MET A 92 12.62 7.68 -16.24
CA MET A 92 11.21 7.31 -16.21
C MET A 92 10.41 8.42 -15.55
N ALA A 93 9.23 8.69 -16.08
CA ALA A 93 8.25 9.49 -15.35
C ALA A 93 7.97 8.81 -14.01
N ARG A 94 7.74 9.62 -12.97
CA ARG A 94 7.39 9.12 -11.65
C ARG A 94 6.01 9.61 -11.29
N VAL A 95 5.30 8.78 -10.54
CA VAL A 95 4.04 9.17 -9.91
C VAL A 95 4.15 9.06 -8.42
N VAL A 96 3.40 9.88 -7.70
CA VAL A 96 3.20 9.67 -6.27
C VAL A 96 1.96 8.82 -6.06
N ARG A 97 2.07 7.79 -5.22
CA ARG A 97 0.94 6.95 -4.84
C ARG A 97 1.02 6.58 -3.38
N LYS A 98 -0.14 6.39 -2.77
CA LYS A 98 -0.25 5.77 -1.44
C LYS A 98 -0.16 4.25 -1.57
N LEU A 99 0.79 3.63 -0.88
CA LEU A 99 0.88 2.18 -0.72
C LEU A 99 0.65 1.86 0.76
N GLY A 100 -0.49 1.24 1.07
CA GLY A 100 -0.93 1.08 2.46
C GLY A 100 -1.12 2.44 3.15
N ASN A 101 -0.27 2.75 4.14
CA ASN A 101 -0.28 4.02 4.86
C ASN A 101 0.78 5.01 4.36
N ASP A 102 1.70 4.56 3.51
CA ASP A 102 2.87 5.34 3.12
C ASP A 102 2.66 6.02 1.78
N VAL A 103 3.30 7.18 1.60
CA VAL A 103 3.32 7.90 0.33
C VAL A 103 4.67 7.65 -0.32
N VAL A 104 4.65 7.17 -1.56
CA VAL A 104 5.85 6.78 -2.28
C VAL A 104 5.88 7.35 -3.69
N SER A 105 7.08 7.53 -4.21
CA SER A 105 7.34 7.89 -5.60
C SER A 105 7.67 6.60 -6.35
N ILE A 106 6.91 6.31 -7.42
CA ILE A 106 6.99 5.05 -8.18
C ILE A 106 7.35 5.38 -9.63
N PRO A 107 8.40 4.77 -10.22
CA PRO A 107 8.65 4.91 -11.65
C PRO A 107 7.51 4.24 -12.43
N VAL A 108 7.15 4.82 -13.57
CA VAL A 108 6.14 4.26 -14.46
C VAL A 108 6.67 4.19 -15.88
N ASP A 109 6.24 3.16 -16.60
CA ASP A 109 6.52 2.93 -18.00
C ASP A 109 5.20 2.77 -18.78
N PRO A 110 5.03 3.41 -19.95
CA PRO A 110 3.81 3.28 -20.73
C PRO A 110 3.46 1.85 -21.13
N ALA A 111 4.44 0.98 -21.38
CA ALA A 111 4.21 -0.39 -21.83
C ALA A 111 4.33 -1.41 -20.69
N ALA A 112 5.33 -1.27 -19.83
CA ALA A 112 5.59 -2.20 -18.74
C ALA A 112 4.80 -1.90 -17.45
N GLY A 113 4.16 -0.73 -17.35
CA GLY A 113 3.43 -0.30 -16.16
C GLY A 113 4.39 0.12 -15.05
N PHE A 114 4.80 -0.83 -14.20
CA PHE A 114 5.79 -0.63 -13.14
C PHE A 114 7.09 -1.38 -13.48
N PRO A 115 8.10 -0.68 -13.97
CA PRO A 115 9.34 -1.29 -14.46
C PRO A 115 10.25 -1.75 -13.32
N GLU A 116 11.01 -2.81 -13.56
CA GLU A 116 12.05 -3.28 -12.64
C GLU A 116 13.13 -2.20 -12.46
N THR A 117 13.68 -2.10 -11.26
CA THR A 117 14.82 -1.22 -11.01
C THR A 117 16.07 -1.87 -11.59
N ALA A 118 16.72 -1.24 -12.57
CA ALA A 118 17.82 -1.86 -13.33
C ALA A 118 19.06 -2.27 -12.50
N SER A 119 19.35 -1.55 -11.42
CA SER A 119 20.45 -1.85 -10.49
C SER A 119 20.00 -1.57 -9.05
N PRO A 120 19.11 -2.41 -8.51
CA PRO A 120 18.46 -2.16 -7.24
C PRO A 120 19.48 -2.33 -6.11
N PRO A 121 19.58 -1.36 -5.18
CA PRO A 121 20.32 -1.61 -3.95
C PRO A 121 19.62 -2.75 -3.18
N PRO A 122 20.36 -3.51 -2.37
CA PRO A 122 19.77 -4.62 -1.65
C PRO A 122 18.85 -4.13 -0.52
N VAL A 123 17.99 -5.02 -0.04
CA VAL A 123 17.14 -4.80 1.15
C VAL A 123 17.77 -5.52 2.34
N PHE A 124 17.97 -4.81 3.44
CA PHE A 124 18.60 -5.34 4.65
C PHE A 124 17.54 -5.83 5.63
N PHE A 125 17.86 -6.83 6.43
CA PHE A 125 16.94 -7.39 7.41
C PHE A 125 17.59 -7.52 8.79
N ALA A 126 16.82 -7.18 9.83
CA ALA A 126 17.26 -7.25 11.22
C ALA A 126 17.74 -8.66 11.62
N ASN A 127 17.09 -9.70 11.08
CA ASN A 127 17.38 -11.09 11.41
C ASN A 127 18.03 -11.83 10.24
N ALA A 128 18.58 -13.01 10.52
CA ALA A 128 19.02 -13.93 9.48
C ALA A 128 17.84 -14.42 8.61
N GLY A 129 18.14 -14.89 7.41
CA GLY A 129 17.13 -15.45 6.50
C GLY A 129 16.13 -14.43 5.96
N CYS A 130 16.51 -13.14 5.87
CA CYS A 130 15.72 -12.06 5.30
C CYS A 130 14.34 -11.94 5.95
N SER A 131 14.35 -11.93 7.28
CA SER A 131 13.14 -11.91 8.11
C SER A 131 13.17 -10.77 9.13
N GLY A 132 12.02 -10.47 9.72
CA GLY A 132 11.87 -9.38 10.68
C GLY A 132 11.79 -8.02 10.00
N GLN A 133 12.24 -6.97 10.70
CA GLN A 133 12.22 -5.60 10.18
C GLN A 133 13.15 -5.49 8.96
N SER A 134 12.60 -5.05 7.84
CA SER A 134 13.37 -4.66 6.66
C SER A 134 13.90 -3.24 6.79
N TYR A 135 15.01 -2.98 6.11
CA TYR A 135 15.59 -1.67 5.93
C TYR A 135 16.06 -1.48 4.49
N VAL A 136 16.07 -0.23 4.04
CA VAL A 136 16.62 0.17 2.74
C VAL A 136 17.68 1.24 2.94
N LEU A 137 18.52 1.45 1.93
CA LEU A 137 19.41 2.60 1.94
C LEU A 137 18.57 3.89 1.95
N PRO A 138 18.91 4.87 2.80
CA PRO A 138 18.27 6.18 2.72
C PRO A 138 18.62 6.83 1.37
N PRO A 139 17.78 7.77 0.89
CA PRO A 139 18.10 8.52 -0.31
C PRO A 139 19.48 9.23 -0.16
N PRO A 140 20.28 9.32 -1.24
CA PRO A 140 21.66 9.82 -1.19
C PRO A 140 21.78 11.31 -0.87
N ILE A 141 20.67 12.04 -0.89
CA ILE A 141 20.60 13.46 -0.50
C ILE A 141 19.85 13.60 0.83
N PRO A 142 20.35 14.43 1.77
CA PRO A 142 19.71 14.63 3.07
C PRO A 142 18.34 15.31 2.88
N THR A 143 17.30 14.48 2.89
CA THR A 143 15.95 14.71 3.42
C THR A 143 15.20 15.97 2.99
N PHE A 144 14.43 15.86 1.90
CA PHE A 144 13.15 16.59 1.72
C PHE A 144 12.06 15.75 1.02
N ALA A 145 12.34 14.48 0.69
CA ALA A 145 11.41 13.67 -0.07
C ALA A 145 10.19 13.32 0.80
N LEU A 146 9.07 14.01 0.55
CA LEU A 146 7.76 13.70 1.13
C LEU A 146 7.23 12.32 0.69
N ALA A 147 7.80 11.80 -0.40
CA ALA A 147 7.51 10.49 -0.95
C ALA A 147 8.81 9.72 -1.15
N PHE A 148 8.94 8.54 -0.53
CA PHE A 148 10.14 7.73 -0.68
C PHE A 148 10.19 7.07 -2.07
N THR A 149 11.38 7.08 -2.67
CA THR A 149 11.61 6.38 -3.95
C THR A 149 11.53 4.87 -3.72
N THR A 150 10.76 4.20 -4.57
CA THR A 150 10.64 2.74 -4.58
C THR A 150 11.78 2.08 -5.36
N ILE A 151 12.23 0.95 -4.83
CA ILE A 151 13.00 -0.08 -5.53
C ILE A 151 11.98 -1.15 -5.94
N ILE A 152 11.91 -1.49 -7.21
CA ILE A 152 10.97 -2.48 -7.74
C ILE A 152 11.77 -3.70 -8.18
N HIS A 153 11.43 -4.86 -7.62
CA HIS A 153 11.91 -6.17 -8.05
C HIS A 153 10.77 -7.19 -8.04
N GLY A 154 10.53 -7.89 -9.15
CA GLY A 154 9.56 -8.99 -9.22
C GLY A 154 8.13 -8.57 -8.88
N GLY A 155 7.76 -7.34 -9.23
CA GLY A 155 6.44 -6.75 -8.92
C GLY A 155 6.24 -6.33 -7.45
N VAL A 156 7.29 -6.39 -6.62
CA VAL A 156 7.27 -5.89 -5.24
C VAL A 156 8.02 -4.57 -5.17
N ALA A 157 7.38 -3.55 -4.62
CA ALA A 157 8.01 -2.27 -4.29
C ALA A 157 8.57 -2.31 -2.87
N TYR A 158 9.85 -1.99 -2.72
CA TYR A 158 10.54 -1.77 -1.44
C TYR A 158 10.89 -0.30 -1.29
N TYR A 159 10.66 0.28 -0.11
CA TYR A 159 10.83 1.72 0.08
C TYR A 159 11.06 2.05 1.56
N GLY A 160 11.67 3.21 1.84
CA GLY A 160 11.82 3.71 3.21
C GLY A 160 10.49 4.26 3.73
N VAL A 161 10.24 4.17 5.03
CA VAL A 161 9.06 4.79 5.68
C VAL A 161 9.43 5.91 6.65
N SER A 162 10.71 6.06 6.96
CA SER A 162 11.24 7.15 7.78
C SER A 162 12.66 7.53 7.37
N SER A 163 13.19 8.61 7.94
CA SER A 163 14.59 9.00 7.76
C SER A 163 15.55 7.91 8.23
N GLY A 164 16.76 7.93 7.67
CA GLY A 164 17.80 6.96 7.98
C GLY A 164 18.42 7.18 9.35
N ALA A 165 18.66 6.10 10.08
CA ALA A 165 19.40 6.07 11.33
C ALA A 165 20.37 4.88 11.35
N SER A 166 21.28 4.82 12.33
CA SER A 166 22.17 3.67 12.48
C SER A 166 21.38 2.45 12.93
N HIS A 167 21.41 1.38 12.13
CA HIS A 167 20.78 0.10 12.43
C HIS A 167 21.75 -1.05 12.20
N THR A 168 21.58 -2.12 12.97
CA THR A 168 22.24 -3.42 12.73
C THR A 168 21.35 -4.31 11.88
N PHE A 169 21.95 -5.09 11.00
CA PHE A 169 21.27 -6.09 10.18
C PHE A 169 22.05 -7.41 10.20
N ALA A 170 21.36 -8.51 9.96
CA ALA A 170 21.91 -9.87 9.99
C ALA A 170 21.75 -10.64 8.67
N SER A 171 21.01 -10.08 7.70
CA SER A 171 20.97 -10.59 6.34
C SER A 171 20.60 -9.52 5.32
N VAL A 172 20.84 -9.84 4.05
CA VAL A 172 20.68 -8.95 2.91
C VAL A 172 19.98 -9.71 1.79
N LEU A 173 18.87 -9.16 1.29
CA LEU A 173 18.20 -9.60 0.08
C LEU A 173 18.83 -8.87 -1.11
N ALA A 174 19.58 -9.61 -1.92
CA ALA A 174 20.15 -9.14 -3.18
C ALA A 174 19.28 -9.60 -4.36
N PHE A 175 19.21 -8.77 -5.39
CA PHE A 175 18.38 -9.01 -6.58
C PHE A 175 19.27 -9.28 -7.80
N PHE A 176 18.66 -9.83 -8.86
CA PHE A 176 19.36 -10.29 -10.07
C PHE A 176 20.50 -11.27 -9.78
N VAL A 177 20.35 -12.08 -8.73
CA VAL A 177 21.31 -13.13 -8.34
C VAL A 177 20.77 -14.48 -8.79
N PRO A 178 21.42 -15.16 -9.76
CA PRO A 178 20.99 -16.49 -10.19
C PRO A 178 21.03 -17.50 -9.05
N PRO A 179 20.14 -18.52 -9.03
CA PRO A 179 20.06 -19.49 -7.94
C PRO A 179 21.39 -20.21 -7.64
N ALA A 180 22.13 -20.59 -8.70
CA ALA A 180 23.42 -21.26 -8.54
C ALA A 180 24.45 -20.38 -7.81
N SER A 181 24.55 -19.11 -8.21
CA SER A 181 25.42 -18.12 -7.56
C SER A 181 25.01 -17.87 -6.11
N CYS A 182 23.70 -17.83 -5.84
CA CYS A 182 23.17 -17.67 -4.49
C CYS A 182 23.60 -18.81 -3.57
N THR A 183 23.36 -20.06 -3.97
CA THR A 183 23.73 -21.24 -3.16
C THR A 183 25.24 -21.39 -3.02
N GLY A 184 26.00 -21.07 -4.08
CA GLY A 184 27.48 -21.09 -4.03
C GLY A 184 28.07 -20.05 -3.07
N GLY A 185 27.36 -18.94 -2.84
CA GLY A 185 27.71 -17.92 -1.86
C GLY A 185 27.18 -18.20 -0.43
N GLY A 186 26.58 -19.36 -0.17
CA GLY A 186 25.98 -19.69 1.13
C GLY A 186 24.65 -18.99 1.42
N GLY A 187 24.01 -18.43 0.39
CA GLY A 187 22.71 -17.79 0.48
C GLY A 187 21.54 -18.76 0.33
N THR A 188 20.35 -18.27 0.65
CA THR A 188 19.07 -18.94 0.39
C THR A 188 18.36 -18.30 -0.78
N VAL A 189 17.99 -19.10 -1.78
CA VAL A 189 17.30 -18.61 -2.99
C VAL A 189 15.91 -18.10 -2.63
N VAL A 190 15.56 -16.91 -3.12
CA VAL A 190 14.24 -16.28 -2.97
C VAL A 190 13.71 -16.01 -4.39
N GLY A 191 12.66 -16.73 -4.80
CA GLY A 191 12.13 -16.60 -6.17
C GLY A 191 13.11 -17.08 -7.25
N ALA A 192 13.01 -16.51 -8.45
CA ALA A 192 13.80 -16.95 -9.60
C ALA A 192 15.19 -16.29 -9.69
N ASP A 193 15.35 -15.09 -9.17
CA ASP A 193 16.54 -14.25 -9.34
C ASP A 193 16.85 -13.34 -8.13
N ALA A 194 16.37 -13.68 -6.93
CA ALA A 194 16.79 -13.02 -5.69
C ALA A 194 17.45 -14.01 -4.72
N CYS A 195 18.32 -13.47 -3.87
CA CYS A 195 19.13 -14.25 -2.95
C CYS A 195 19.17 -13.58 -1.58
N CYS A 196 18.84 -14.35 -0.54
CA CYS A 196 19.06 -13.93 0.82
C CYS A 196 20.46 -14.38 1.29
N LEU A 197 21.34 -13.43 1.56
CA LEU A 197 22.70 -13.68 2.02
C LEU A 197 22.83 -13.36 3.52
N PRO A 198 23.47 -14.22 4.32
CA PRO A 198 23.80 -13.89 5.70
C PRO A 198 24.86 -12.77 5.73
N SER A 199 24.62 -11.74 6.52
CA SER A 199 25.56 -10.62 6.66
C SER A 199 25.27 -9.85 7.95
N VAL A 200 26.21 -9.86 8.89
CA VAL A 200 26.08 -9.13 10.16
C VAL A 200 26.90 -7.86 10.10
N SER A 201 26.24 -6.71 10.08
CA SER A 201 26.90 -5.40 10.07
C SER A 201 25.95 -4.32 10.60
N SER A 202 26.44 -3.10 10.71
CA SER A 202 25.63 -1.90 10.92
C SER A 202 25.81 -0.88 9.79
N GLY A 203 24.86 0.03 9.64
CA GLY A 203 24.91 1.12 8.68
C GLY A 203 23.78 2.12 8.89
N THR A 204 23.87 3.28 8.22
CA THR A 204 22.76 4.24 8.18
C THR A 204 21.71 3.74 7.21
N LEU A 205 20.58 3.29 7.74
CA LEU A 205 19.49 2.65 7.02
C LEU A 205 18.15 3.29 7.38
N SER A 206 17.21 3.31 6.44
CA SER A 206 15.81 3.68 6.72
C SER A 206 15.01 2.40 6.99
N PRO A 207 14.18 2.35 8.04
CA PRO A 207 13.12 1.35 8.16
C PRO A 207 12.36 1.23 6.83
N GLY A 208 12.26 0.01 6.33
CA GLY A 208 11.70 -0.28 5.01
C GLY A 208 10.30 -0.89 5.10
N GLY A 209 9.42 -0.48 4.19
CA GLY A 209 8.17 -1.15 3.84
C GLY A 209 8.31 -1.95 2.55
N SER A 210 7.38 -2.88 2.33
CA SER A 210 7.23 -3.56 1.04
C SER A 210 5.76 -3.66 0.64
N PHE A 211 5.49 -3.63 -0.66
CA PHE A 211 4.13 -3.67 -1.19
C PHE A 211 4.08 -4.45 -2.51
N ASN A 212 3.15 -5.40 -2.63
CA ASN A 212 2.93 -6.13 -3.87
C ASN A 212 2.09 -5.27 -4.84
N LEU A 213 2.70 -4.82 -5.93
CA LEU A 213 2.08 -3.90 -6.89
C LEU A 213 0.92 -4.54 -7.68
N ALA A 214 0.89 -5.88 -7.81
CA ALA A 214 -0.22 -6.57 -8.45
C ALA A 214 -1.55 -6.37 -7.70
N THR A 215 -1.51 -6.10 -6.39
CA THR A 215 -2.70 -5.82 -5.58
C THR A 215 -3.39 -4.50 -5.96
N LEU A 216 -2.72 -3.64 -6.72
CA LEU A 216 -3.31 -2.40 -7.24
C LEU A 216 -4.31 -2.67 -8.38
N ASN A 217 -4.28 -3.86 -9.00
CA ASN A 217 -5.11 -4.25 -10.13
C ASN A 217 -5.07 -3.25 -11.30
N LEU A 218 -3.89 -2.67 -11.57
CA LEU A 218 -3.66 -1.74 -12.67
C LEU A 218 -3.20 -2.50 -13.91
N VAL A 219 -3.67 -2.06 -15.09
CA VAL A 219 -3.42 -2.74 -16.37
C VAL A 219 -2.72 -1.79 -17.34
N ALA A 220 -1.51 -2.16 -17.77
CA ALA A 220 -0.82 -1.45 -18.85
C ALA A 220 -1.58 -1.61 -20.20
N PRO A 221 -1.45 -0.68 -21.15
CA PRO A 221 -0.57 0.48 -21.14
C PRO A 221 -0.98 1.61 -20.19
N PHE A 222 0.01 2.33 -19.68
CA PHE A 222 -0.19 3.54 -18.88
C PHE A 222 -0.13 4.78 -19.77
N HIS A 223 -1.01 5.73 -19.51
CA HIS A 223 -1.15 6.96 -20.30
C HIS A 223 -1.25 8.19 -19.41
N ALA A 224 -0.56 9.26 -19.83
CA ALA A 224 -0.72 10.57 -19.22
C ALA A 224 -2.03 11.21 -19.69
N VAL A 225 -2.78 11.79 -18.76
CA VAL A 225 -3.98 12.60 -19.00
C VAL A 225 -3.78 13.96 -18.33
N ALA A 226 -4.19 15.00 -19.03
CA ALA A 226 -4.23 16.37 -18.54
C ALA A 226 -5.68 16.91 -18.66
N PRO A 227 -6.08 17.90 -17.84
CA PRO A 227 -7.36 18.59 -17.97
C PRO A 227 -7.61 19.20 -19.35
#